data_AF-A0A382NAG7-F1
#
_entry.id   AF-A0A382NAG7-F1
#
_cell.length_a   1.000
_cell.length_b   1.000
_cell.length_c   1.000
_cell.angle_alpha   90.00
_cell.angle_beta   90.00
_cell.angle_gamma   90.00
#
_symmetry.space_group_name_H-M   'P 1'
#
loop_
_entity.id
_entity.type
_entity.pdbx_description
1 polymer ?
#
loop_
_entity_poly.entity_id
_entity_poly.type
_entity_poly.pdbx_seq_one_letter_code
_entity_poly.pdbx_strand_id
1 'polypeptide(L)'
;VIVVALIAFFPISVSTTDGLVSVDPDMVKLMQTFGANRIQIFREVRIPHALPHIFTGMKVAAAFSVLGAVFGEWVGARGGLGYLLLIKNRAVNTDDVFAIIAVLALMGIMFFGLITLIERLVVPWHFDNRIEDK
;
A
#
# COMPACT_ATOMS: atom_id res chain seq x y z
N VAL A 1 11.86 -0.66 -12.57
CA VAL A 1 11.00 0.50 -12.15
C VAL A 1 9.64 0.49 -12.84
N ILE A 2 9.56 0.42 -14.17
CA ILE A 2 8.26 0.45 -14.90
C ILE A 2 7.30 -0.67 -14.44
N VAL A 3 7.79 -1.91 -14.33
CA VAL A 3 6.98 -3.06 -13.87
C VAL A 3 6.42 -2.83 -12.46
N VAL A 4 7.24 -2.33 -11.55
CA VAL A 4 6.85 -1.97 -10.18
C VAL A 4 5.74 -0.91 -10.18
N ALA A 5 5.89 0.14 -10.99
CA ALA A 5 4.91 1.21 -11.08
C ALA A 5 3.55 0.72 -11.56
N LEU A 6 3.52 -0.17 -12.57
CA LEU A 6 2.27 -0.74 -13.09
C LEU A 6 1.56 -1.60 -12.05
N ILE A 7 2.30 -2.43 -11.31
CA ILE A 7 1.72 -3.30 -10.28
C ILE A 7 1.22 -2.47 -9.08
N ALA A 8 1.94 -1.42 -8.71
CA ALA A 8 1.57 -0.54 -7.59
C ALA A 8 0.37 0.37 -7.91
N PHE A 9 0.19 0.76 -9.18
CA PHE A 9 -0.84 1.71 -9.58
C PHE A 9 -2.27 1.18 -9.35
N PHE A 10 -2.54 -0.09 -9.67
CA PHE A 10 -3.89 -0.64 -9.59
C PHE A 10 -4.44 -0.72 -8.16
N PRO A 11 -3.73 -1.33 -7.18
CA PRO A 11 -4.22 -1.40 -5.80
C PRO A 11 -4.47 -0.01 -5.22
N ILE A 12 -3.56 0.94 -5.46
CA ILE A 12 -3.69 2.32 -4.96
C ILE A 12 -4.94 2.97 -5.56
N SER A 13 -5.15 2.85 -6.88
CA SER A 13 -6.31 3.45 -7.56
C SER A 13 -7.64 2.85 -7.11
N VAL A 14 -7.70 1.52 -6.96
CA VAL A 14 -8.89 0.81 -6.49
C VAL A 14 -9.20 1.20 -5.05
N SER A 15 -8.24 1.11 -4.14
CA SER A 15 -8.46 1.46 -2.73
C SER A 15 -8.79 2.95 -2.53
N THR A 16 -8.27 3.83 -3.38
CA THR A 16 -8.66 5.25 -3.37
C THR A 16 -10.12 5.43 -3.77
N THR A 17 -10.54 4.74 -4.84
CA THR A 17 -11.94 4.79 -5.32
C THR A 17 -12.90 4.23 -4.27
N ASP A 18 -12.57 3.08 -3.69
CA ASP A 18 -13.34 2.46 -2.62
C ASP A 18 -13.42 3.38 -1.39
N GLY A 19 -12.32 4.03 -1.01
CA GLY A 19 -12.29 5.00 0.09
C GLY A 19 -13.13 6.25 -0.14
N LEU A 20 -13.23 6.73 -1.38
CA LEU A 20 -14.07 7.88 -1.71
C LEU A 20 -15.57 7.54 -1.67
N VAL A 21 -15.92 6.28 -1.91
CA VAL A 21 -17.30 5.78 -1.98
C VAL A 21 -17.75 5.19 -0.63
N SER A 22 -16.84 4.80 0.26
CA SER A 22 -17.14 4.19 1.57
C SER A 22 -17.72 5.16 2.62
N VAL A 23 -17.80 6.46 2.29
CA VAL A 23 -18.33 7.49 3.19
C VAL A 23 -19.82 7.27 3.45
N ASP A 24 -20.19 7.24 4.73
CA ASP A 24 -21.59 7.07 5.15
C ASP A 24 -22.49 8.16 4.54
N PRO A 25 -23.53 7.77 3.77
CA PRO A 25 -24.52 8.71 3.23
C PRO A 25 -25.16 9.60 4.30
N ASP A 26 -25.32 9.13 5.54
CA ASP A 26 -25.96 9.88 6.61
C ASP A 26 -25.06 10.99 7.17
N MET A 27 -23.74 10.75 7.21
CA MET A 27 -22.74 11.81 7.50
C MET A 27 -22.82 12.94 6.46
N VAL A 28 -23.02 12.58 5.19
CA VAL A 28 -23.18 13.55 4.10
C VAL A 28 -24.49 14.34 4.22
N LYS A 29 -25.61 13.66 4.52
CA LYS A 29 -26.91 14.32 4.73
C LYS A 29 -26.88 15.27 5.95
N LEU A 30 -26.17 14.89 7.00
CA LEU A 30 -25.97 15.73 8.18
C LEU A 30 -25.27 17.04 7.81
N MET A 31 -24.14 16.97 7.12
CA MET A 31 -23.41 18.16 6.65
C MET A 31 -24.24 19.02 5.69
N GLN A 32 -25.07 18.41 4.83
CA GLN A 32 -26.00 19.15 3.98
C GLN A 32 -27.06 19.91 4.79
N THR A 33 -27.54 19.32 5.89
CA THR A 33 -28.52 19.96 6.79
C THR A 33 -27.91 21.17 7.51
N PHE A 34 -26.61 21.13 7.80
CA PHE A 34 -25.84 22.27 8.32
C PHE A 34 -25.46 23.32 7.25
N GLY A 35 -25.90 23.16 5.99
CA GLY A 35 -25.65 24.12 4.92
C GLY A 35 -24.29 23.98 4.23
N ALA A 36 -23.58 22.86 4.40
CA ALA A 36 -22.29 22.64 3.76
C ALA A 36 -22.41 22.53 2.23
N ASN A 37 -21.53 23.23 1.52
CA ASN A 37 -21.42 23.15 0.06
C ASN A 37 -20.74 21.85 -0.39
N ARG A 38 -20.94 21.42 -1.65
CA ARG A 38 -20.37 20.17 -2.19
C ARG A 38 -18.85 20.05 -2.04
N ILE A 39 -18.14 21.17 -2.16
CA ILE A 39 -16.68 21.22 -2.00
C ILE A 39 -16.27 21.02 -0.54
N GLN A 40 -17.05 21.55 0.41
CA GLN A 40 -16.82 21.35 1.84
C GLN A 40 -17.03 19.88 2.20
N ILE A 41 -18.14 19.27 1.77
CA ILE A 41 -18.40 17.85 1.98
C ILE A 41 -17.29 16.97 1.40
N PHE A 42 -16.80 17.29 0.20
CA PHE A 42 -15.70 16.55 -0.41
C PHE A 42 -14.40 16.65 0.40
N ARG A 43 -13.99 17.87 0.76
CA ARG A 43 -12.70 18.11 1.43
C ARG A 43 -12.69 17.69 2.90
N GLU A 44 -13.83 17.85 3.58
CA GLU A 44 -13.94 17.77 5.04
C GLU A 44 -14.52 16.43 5.51
N VAL A 45 -15.25 15.73 4.64
CA VAL A 45 -15.78 14.39 4.94
C VAL A 45 -15.11 13.34 4.05
N ARG A 46 -15.19 13.47 2.73
CA ARG A 46 -14.74 12.38 1.84
C ARG A 46 -13.24 12.15 1.85
N ILE A 47 -12.42 13.20 1.79
CA ILE A 47 -10.95 13.06 1.84
C ILE A 47 -10.47 12.41 3.15
N PRO A 48 -10.82 12.89 4.35
CA PRO A 48 -10.32 12.30 5.60
C PRO A 48 -10.80 10.86 5.82
N HIS A 49 -12.01 10.51 5.37
CA HIS A 49 -12.49 9.13 5.40
C HIS A 49 -11.80 8.22 4.37
N ALA A 50 -11.42 8.75 3.20
CA ALA A 50 -10.70 7.99 2.18
C ALA A 50 -9.22 7.76 2.50
N LEU A 51 -8.57 8.65 3.27
CA LEU A 51 -7.15 8.55 3.62
C LEU A 51 -6.74 7.16 4.16
N PRO A 52 -7.41 6.58 5.19
CA PRO A 52 -7.09 5.23 5.66
C PRO A 52 -7.17 4.15 4.56
N HIS A 53 -8.15 4.26 3.66
CA HIS A 53 -8.29 3.34 2.54
C HIS A 53 -7.14 3.51 1.53
N ILE A 54 -6.71 4.73 1.24
CA ILE A 54 -5.54 5.00 0.39
C ILE A 54 -4.29 4.36 0.99
N PHE A 55 -4.07 4.49 2.30
CA PHE A 55 -2.95 3.85 2.99
C PHE A 55 -3.02 2.32 2.93
N THR A 56 -4.22 1.75 3.00
CA THR A 56 -4.43 0.30 2.80
C THR A 56 -3.98 -0.12 1.39
N GLY A 57 -4.36 0.61 0.35
CA GLY A 57 -3.89 0.37 -1.02
C GLY A 57 -2.37 0.51 -1.17
N MET A 58 -1.77 1.51 -0.51
CA MET A 58 -0.32 1.70 -0.51
C MET A 58 0.44 0.56 0.17
N LYS A 59 -0.08 0.01 1.28
CA LYS A 59 0.50 -1.16 1.96
C LYS A 59 0.53 -2.39 1.05
N VAL A 60 -0.57 -2.63 0.34
CA VAL A 60 -0.68 -3.72 -0.64
C VAL A 60 0.32 -3.49 -1.79
N ALA A 61 0.36 -2.28 -2.34
CA ALA A 61 1.30 -1.91 -3.39
C ALA A 61 2.77 -2.04 -2.96
N ALA A 62 3.11 -1.75 -1.71
CA ALA A 62 4.46 -1.92 -1.20
C ALA A 62 4.89 -3.38 -1.08
N ALA A 63 4.01 -4.27 -0.63
CA ALA A 63 4.28 -5.71 -0.65
C ALA A 63 4.52 -6.20 -2.08
N PHE A 64 3.68 -5.76 -3.03
CA PHE A 64 3.86 -6.09 -4.44
C PHE A 64 5.07 -5.43 -5.09
N SER A 65 5.57 -4.31 -4.56
CA SER A 65 6.73 -3.62 -5.13
C SER A 65 7.99 -4.47 -5.11
N VAL A 66 8.17 -5.31 -4.08
CA VAL A 66 9.28 -6.25 -3.97
C VAL A 66 9.20 -7.30 -5.06
N LEU A 67 8.02 -7.88 -5.28
CA LEU A 67 7.77 -8.82 -6.39
C LEU A 67 8.03 -8.15 -7.75
N GLY A 68 7.50 -6.95 -7.95
CA GLY A 68 7.71 -6.18 -9.19
C GLY A 68 9.18 -5.81 -9.42
N ALA A 69 9.96 -5.61 -8.36
CA ALA A 69 11.40 -5.34 -8.45
C ALA A 69 12.14 -6.60 -8.91
N VAL A 70 11.83 -7.75 -8.30
CA VAL A 70 12.40 -9.05 -8.71
C VAL A 70 12.07 -9.36 -10.17
N PHE A 71 10.81 -9.21 -10.59
CA PHE A 71 10.42 -9.39 -11.99
C PHE A 71 11.09 -8.38 -12.92
N GLY A 72 11.19 -7.12 -12.51
CA GLY A 72 11.87 -6.08 -13.29
C GLY A 72 13.36 -6.38 -13.47
N GLU A 73 14.01 -6.95 -12.45
CA GLU A 73 15.41 -7.37 -12.51
C GLU A 73 15.61 -8.57 -13.44
N TRP A 74 14.66 -9.50 -13.51
CA TRP A 74 14.74 -10.68 -14.39
C TRP A 74 14.77 -10.33 -15.88
N VAL A 75 14.08 -9.26 -16.29
CA VAL A 75 13.90 -8.91 -17.71
C VAL A 75 15.19 -8.39 -18.36
N GLY A 76 16.20 -7.99 -17.59
CA GLY A 76 17.47 -7.57 -18.19
C GLY A 76 18.51 -6.94 -17.27
N ALA A 77 18.33 -7.02 -15.95
CA ALA A 77 19.35 -6.51 -15.04
C ALA A 77 20.57 -7.43 -15.03
N ARG A 78 21.77 -6.83 -14.99
CA ARG A 78 23.04 -7.54 -14.83
C ARG A 78 23.48 -7.63 -13.35
N GLY A 79 22.57 -7.30 -12.43
CA GLY A 79 22.80 -7.24 -10.98
C GLY A 79 21.50 -6.95 -10.24
N GLY A 80 21.44 -7.33 -8.96
CA GLY A 80 20.24 -7.21 -8.12
C GLY A 80 19.96 -8.49 -7.33
N LEU A 81 19.08 -8.41 -6.31
CA LEU A 81 18.72 -9.57 -5.48
C LEU A 81 17.90 -10.60 -6.27
N GLY A 82 16.99 -10.14 -7.14
CA GLY A 82 16.25 -11.00 -8.06
C GLY A 82 17.13 -11.65 -9.13
N TYR A 83 18.17 -10.94 -9.57
CA TYR A 83 19.19 -11.50 -10.47
C TYR A 83 20.05 -12.57 -9.79
N LEU A 84 20.51 -12.31 -8.56
CA LEU A 84 21.25 -13.28 -7.74
C LEU A 84 20.41 -14.53 -7.47
N LEU A 85 19.12 -14.36 -7.15
CA LEU A 85 18.17 -15.46 -6.98
C LEU A 85 18.15 -16.37 -8.22
N LEU A 86 18.08 -15.77 -9.42
CA LEU A 86 18.03 -16.50 -10.69
C LEU A 86 19.31 -17.31 -10.95
N ILE A 87 20.49 -16.74 -10.67
CA ILE A 87 21.77 -17.44 -10.86
C ILE A 87 21.93 -18.57 -9.85
N LYS A 88 21.67 -18.29 -8.56
CA LYS A 88 21.87 -19.26 -7.48
C LYS A 88 20.87 -20.42 -7.56
N ASN A 89 19.66 -20.14 -8.03
CA ASN A 89 18.67 -21.18 -8.32
C ASN A 89 19.15 -22.15 -9.42
N ARG A 90 19.79 -21.64 -10.48
CA ARG A 90 20.38 -22.48 -11.55
C ARG A 90 21.59 -23.30 -11.09
N ALA A 91 22.33 -22.81 -10.09
CA ALA A 91 23.45 -23.52 -9.50
C ALA A 91 23.04 -24.61 -8.48
N VAL A 92 21.73 -24.80 -8.23
CA VAL A 92 21.18 -25.73 -7.21
C VAL A 92 21.74 -25.46 -5.80
N ASN A 93 22.24 -24.25 -5.55
CA ASN A 93 22.66 -23.81 -4.21
C ASN A 93 21.42 -23.34 -3.43
N THR A 94 20.72 -24.30 -2.85
CA THR A 94 19.47 -24.08 -2.12
C THR A 94 19.66 -23.13 -0.92
N ASP A 95 20.80 -23.23 -0.22
CA ASP A 95 21.12 -22.39 0.95
C ASP A 95 21.13 -20.90 0.60
N ASP A 96 21.79 -20.52 -0.50
CA ASP A 96 21.86 -19.13 -0.99
C ASP A 96 20.47 -18.61 -1.41
N VAL A 97 19.64 -19.47 -2.01
CA VAL A 97 18.29 -19.11 -2.45
C VAL A 97 17.41 -18.77 -1.24
N PHE A 98 17.46 -19.58 -0.17
CA PHE A 98 16.73 -19.30 1.06
C PHE A 98 17.20 -18.01 1.74
N ALA A 99 18.51 -17.75 1.77
CA ALA A 99 19.05 -16.50 2.30
C ALA A 99 18.53 -15.27 1.53
N ILE A 100 18.50 -15.33 0.19
CA ILE A 100 17.99 -14.23 -0.65
C ILE A 100 16.49 -14.03 -0.42
N ILE A 101 15.69 -15.10 -0.35
CA ILE A 101 14.25 -15.02 -0.08
C ILE A 101 14.00 -14.39 1.30
N ALA A 102 14.79 -14.75 2.32
CA ALA A 102 14.68 -14.17 3.65
C ALA A 102 14.95 -12.64 3.64
N VAL A 103 15.97 -12.18 2.90
CA VAL A 103 16.26 -10.76 2.74
C VAL A 103 15.12 -10.03 2.01
N LEU A 104 14.59 -10.61 0.93
CA LEU A 104 13.46 -10.04 0.20
C LEU A 104 12.20 -9.95 1.08
N ALA A 105 11.93 -10.97 1.90
CA ALA A 105 10.82 -10.96 2.85
C ALA A 105 11.00 -9.86 3.90
N LEU A 106 12.20 -9.71 4.47
CA LEU A 106 12.53 -8.63 5.41
C LEU A 106 12.35 -7.25 4.79
N MET A 107 12.76 -7.04 3.54
CA MET A 107 12.52 -5.78 2.83
C MET A 107 11.02 -5.49 2.64
N GLY A 108 10.23 -6.51 2.29
CA GLY A 108 8.78 -6.36 2.17
C GLY A 108 8.12 -5.97 3.49
N ILE A 109 8.49 -6.65 4.59
CA ILE A 109 8.03 -6.34 5.94
C ILE A 109 8.45 -4.91 6.34
N MET A 110 9.68 -4.52 6.02
CA MET A 110 10.21 -3.19 6.31
C MET A 110 9.40 -2.10 5.60
N PHE A 111 9.11 -2.25 4.29
CA PHE A 111 8.31 -1.29 3.55
C PHE A 111 6.86 -1.23 4.04
N PHE A 112 6.25 -2.39 4.31
CA PHE A 112 4.90 -2.44 4.89
C PHE A 112 4.86 -1.74 6.26
N GLY A 113 5.84 -2.01 7.12
CA GLY A 113 5.97 -1.38 8.43
C GLY A 113 6.16 0.12 8.35
N LEU A 114 6.98 0.60 7.40
CA LEU A 114 7.22 2.03 7.18
C LEU A 114 5.95 2.76 6.73
N ILE A 115 5.17 2.18 5.83
CA ILE A 115 3.87 2.75 5.43
C ILE A 115 2.88 2.74 6.58
N THR A 116 2.85 1.67 7.37
CA THR A 116 1.98 1.58 8.55
C THR A 116 2.35 2.63 9.61
N LEU A 117 3.64 2.92 9.79
CA LEU A 117 4.09 3.98 10.68
C LEU A 117 3.66 5.36 10.18
N ILE A 118 3.80 5.62 8.87
CA ILE A 118 3.37 6.88 8.25
C ILE A 118 1.85 7.04 8.36
N GLU A 119 1.08 5.98 8.09
CA GLU A 119 -0.38 5.98 8.26
C GLU A 119 -0.76 6.36 9.69
N ARG A 120 -0.10 5.79 10.70
CA ARG A 120 -0.39 6.09 12.10
C ARG A 120 -0.11 7.54 12.48
N LEU A 121 0.88 8.18 11.84
CA LEU A 121 1.20 9.59 12.04
C LEU A 121 0.25 10.53 11.29
N VAL A 122 -0.18 10.15 10.08
CA VAL A 122 -1.01 11.00 9.21
C VAL A 122 -2.51 10.83 9.51
N VAL A 123 -2.92 9.65 9.98
CA VAL A 123 -4.33 9.28 10.22
C VAL A 123 -4.51 8.81 11.68
N PRO A 124 -4.23 9.66 12.70
CA PRO A 124 -4.36 9.27 14.10
C PRO A 124 -5.82 8.97 14.50
N TRP A 125 -6.80 9.64 13.88
CA TRP A 125 -8.23 9.51 14.23
C TRP A 125 -8.82 8.13 13.92
N HIS A 126 -8.28 7.42 12.93
CA HIS A 126 -8.78 6.09 12.57
C HIS A 126 -8.28 4.99 13.52
N PHE A 127 -7.17 5.24 14.22
CA PHE A 127 -6.66 4.30 15.23
C PHE A 127 -7.48 4.34 16.52
N ASP A 128 -8.11 5.47 16.85
CA ASP A 128 -8.91 5.66 18.06
C ASP A 128 -10.21 4.84 17.99
N ASN A 129 -10.94 4.96 16.87
CA ASN A 129 -12.19 4.21 16.64
C ASN A 129 -12.03 2.68 16.69
N ARG A 130 -10.82 2.16 16.41
CA ARG A 130 -10.57 0.70 16.41
C ARG A 130 -10.35 0.14 17.81
N ILE A 131 -10.09 0.99 18.81
CA ILE A 131 -9.93 0.60 20.21
C ILE A 131 -11.29 0.63 20.93
N GLU A 132 -12.21 1.51 20.53
CA GLU A 132 -13.56 1.60 21.09
C GLU A 132 -14.49 0.45 20.68
N ASP A 133 -14.27 -0.15 19.51
CA ASP A 133 -15.05 -1.30 19.00
C ASP A 133 -14.61 -2.67 19.58
N LYS A 134 -13.79 -2.71 20.63
CA LYS A 134 -13.36 -3.94 21.33
C LYS A 134 -13.82 -3.97 22.79
#